data_AF-A0A936IRN5-F1
#
_entry.id   AF-A0A936IRN5-F1
#
_cell.length_a   1.000
_cell.length_b   1.000
_cell.length_c   1.000
_cell.angle_alpha   90.00
_cell.angle_beta   90.00
_cell.angle_gamma   90.00
#
_symmetry.space_group_name_H-M   'P 1'
#
loop_
_entity.id
_entity.type
_entity.pdbx_description
1 polymer ?
#
loop_
_entity_poly.entity_id
_entity_poly.type
_entity_poly.pdbx_seq_one_letter_code
_entity_poly.pdbx_strand_id
1 'polypeptide(L)'
;MFDWLKKLHMYAGLVSFTAFIVWGVTGIGAVFLPSPGNWRPAPVSDTRFVAFDAPGDLDDKALAVRVFEASGLTMARPPNQARRDNDANLSFVLYTPNGRRDVTYLETERRIRIEVRQNNLAGFLSAMHAGSSRRGPPDWPARVWGYYNEFATWAFCFMTLTGLYLWLATRPRLAWAWLTFGGASAAVAALWVATR
;
A
#
# COMPACT_ATOMS: atom_id res chain seq x y z
N MET A 1 -30.56 21.80 4.83
CA MET A 1 -29.10 21.54 5.00
C MET A 1 -28.83 20.22 5.73
N PHE A 2 -29.45 20.01 6.89
CA PHE A 2 -29.27 18.79 7.71
C PHE A 2 -29.58 17.47 6.97
N ASP A 3 -30.68 17.39 6.22
CA ASP A 3 -31.05 16.16 5.49
C ASP A 3 -30.10 15.86 4.32
N TRP A 4 -29.58 16.89 3.66
CA TRP A 4 -28.55 16.73 2.64
C TRP A 4 -27.24 16.20 3.23
N LEU A 5 -26.83 16.72 4.38
CA LEU A 5 -25.65 16.25 5.10
C LEU A 5 -25.79 14.78 5.52
N LYS A 6 -26.96 14.39 6.01
CA LYS A 6 -27.26 12.97 6.32
C LYS A 6 -27.13 12.07 5.09
N LYS A 7 -27.67 12.47 3.94
CA LYS A 7 -27.54 11.70 2.70
C LYS A 7 -26.08 11.52 2.29
N LEU A 8 -25.31 12.61 2.29
CA LEU A 8 -23.88 12.57 1.98
C LEU A 8 -23.11 11.69 2.99
N HIS A 9 -23.41 11.79 4.28
CA HIS A 9 -22.83 10.95 5.32
C HIS A 9 -23.10 9.46 5.07
N MET A 10 -24.34 9.08 4.72
CA MET A 10 -24.67 7.69 4.41
C MET A 10 -23.91 7.17 3.19
N TYR A 11 -23.81 7.96 2.12
CA TYR A 11 -23.05 7.56 0.92
C TYR A 11 -21.54 7.47 1.18
N ALA A 12 -20.98 8.40 1.97
CA ALA A 12 -19.60 8.30 2.43
C ALA A 12 -19.41 7.05 3.31
N GLY A 13 -20.38 6.72 4.16
CA GLY A 13 -20.47 5.48 4.91
C GLY A 13 -20.35 4.23 4.04
N LEU A 14 -21.09 4.19 2.93
CA LEU A 14 -21.06 3.07 2.00
C LEU A 14 -19.69 2.90 1.32
N VAL A 15 -19.06 4.01 0.90
CA VAL A 15 -17.70 4.00 0.31
C VAL A 15 -16.67 3.57 1.34
N SER A 16 -16.75 4.07 2.57
CA SER A 16 -15.82 3.68 3.63
C SER A 16 -16.01 2.22 4.04
N PHE A 17 -17.23 1.69 4.02
CA PHE A 17 -17.50 0.29 4.37
C PHE A 17 -16.72 -0.68 3.47
N THR A 18 -16.71 -0.46 2.15
CA THR A 18 -15.96 -1.31 1.22
C THR A 18 -14.45 -1.23 1.44
N ALA A 19 -13.92 -0.06 1.78
CA ALA A 19 -12.52 0.08 2.18
C ALA A 19 -12.22 -0.59 3.53
N PHE A 20 -13.14 -0.49 4.50
CA PHE A 20 -13.00 -1.09 5.82
C PHE A 20 -12.97 -2.61 5.81
N ILE A 21 -13.59 -3.28 4.84
CA ILE A 21 -13.42 -4.74 4.70
C ILE A 21 -11.95 -5.08 4.46
N VAL A 22 -11.29 -4.36 3.55
CA VAL A 22 -9.86 -4.56 3.27
C VAL A 22 -9.02 -4.19 4.48
N TRP A 23 -9.25 -3.00 5.04
CA TRP A 23 -8.47 -2.49 6.17
C TRP A 23 -8.67 -3.32 7.45
N GLY A 24 -9.89 -3.79 7.70
CA GLY A 24 -10.24 -4.62 8.85
C GLY A 24 -9.59 -5.99 8.78
N VAL A 25 -9.63 -6.66 7.62
CA VAL A 25 -8.92 -7.94 7.42
C VAL A 25 -7.42 -7.75 7.56
N THR A 26 -6.85 -6.67 7.01
CA THR A 26 -5.44 -6.34 7.19
C THR A 26 -5.09 -6.06 8.65
N GLY A 27 -5.91 -5.30 9.38
CA GLY A 27 -5.69 -4.99 10.79
C GLY A 27 -5.74 -6.22 11.68
N ILE A 28 -6.68 -7.13 11.44
CA ILE A 28 -6.73 -8.44 12.11
C ILE A 28 -5.48 -9.27 11.75
N GLY A 29 -5.12 -9.33 10.47
CA GLY A 29 -3.94 -10.05 10.00
C GLY A 29 -2.63 -9.52 10.61
N ALA A 30 -2.55 -8.20 10.85
CA ALA A 30 -1.38 -7.55 11.44
C ALA A 30 -1.07 -8.06 12.85
N VAL A 31 -2.08 -8.50 13.62
CA VAL A 31 -1.91 -9.08 14.96
C VAL A 31 -1.16 -10.41 14.92
N PHE A 32 -1.23 -11.12 13.80
CA PHE A 32 -0.58 -12.42 13.60
C PHE A 32 0.74 -12.33 12.84
N LEU A 33 1.24 -11.12 12.57
CA LEU A 33 2.53 -10.95 11.92
C LEU A 33 3.67 -11.45 12.83
N PRO A 34 4.74 -12.03 12.25
CA PRO A 34 5.91 -12.41 13.02
C PRO A 34 6.50 -11.21 13.76
N SER A 35 7.10 -11.46 14.92
CA SER A 35 7.85 -10.44 15.65
C SER A 35 8.93 -9.80 14.76
N PRO A 36 9.28 -8.51 14.98
CA PRO A 36 10.36 -7.86 14.27
C PRO A 36 11.64 -8.72 14.28
N GLY A 37 12.26 -8.91 13.12
CA GLY A 37 13.45 -9.76 12.95
C GLY A 37 13.18 -11.22 12.58
N ASN A 38 11.96 -11.73 12.75
CA ASN A 38 11.58 -13.11 12.38
C ASN A 38 10.90 -13.22 11.01
N TRP A 39 10.94 -12.17 10.21
CA TRP A 39 10.33 -12.18 8.88
C TRP A 39 11.09 -13.12 7.95
N ARG A 40 10.38 -14.09 7.37
CA ARG A 40 10.89 -14.97 6.32
C ARG A 40 10.19 -14.64 5.01
N PRO A 41 10.92 -14.44 3.90
CA PRO A 41 10.29 -14.33 2.58
C PRO A 41 9.43 -15.56 2.30
N ALA A 42 8.30 -15.37 1.63
CA ALA A 42 7.52 -16.48 1.10
C ALA A 42 8.41 -17.38 0.20
N PRO A 43 8.16 -18.70 0.16
CA PRO A 43 8.89 -19.59 -0.74
C PRO A 43 8.72 -19.16 -2.19
N VAL A 44 9.67 -19.56 -3.05
CA VAL A 44 9.53 -19.36 -4.50
C VAL A 44 8.37 -20.22 -4.97
N SER A 45 7.33 -19.56 -5.50
CA SER A 45 6.14 -20.20 -6.04
C SER A 45 6.27 -20.52 -7.53
N ASP A 46 7.09 -19.76 -8.26
CA ASP A 46 7.30 -19.93 -9.69
C ASP A 46 8.65 -19.33 -10.10
N THR A 47 9.26 -19.87 -11.14
CA THR A 47 10.51 -19.37 -11.72
C THR A 47 10.37 -19.32 -13.23
N ARG A 48 10.53 -18.13 -13.81
CA ARG A 48 10.48 -17.92 -15.25
C ARG A 48 11.79 -17.37 -15.79
N PHE A 49 12.09 -17.71 -17.03
CA PHE A 49 13.25 -17.22 -17.76
C PHE A 49 12.79 -16.42 -18.98
N VAL A 50 13.46 -15.29 -19.23
CA VAL A 50 13.20 -14.43 -20.38
C VAL A 50 14.53 -14.23 -21.12
N ALA A 51 14.57 -14.57 -22.40
CA ALA A 51 15.74 -14.29 -23.23
C ALA A 51 15.96 -12.77 -23.31
N PHE A 52 17.18 -12.32 -23.03
CA PHE A 52 17.52 -10.90 -23.04
C PHE A 52 19.02 -10.75 -23.25
N ASP A 53 19.39 -10.05 -24.32
CA ASP A 53 20.78 -9.68 -24.57
C ASP A 53 20.96 -8.20 -24.21
N ALA A 54 21.76 -7.93 -23.20
CA ALA A 54 21.99 -6.57 -22.75
C ALA A 54 22.86 -5.81 -23.77
N PRO A 55 22.51 -4.54 -24.09
CA PRO A 55 23.44 -3.67 -24.81
C PRO A 55 24.76 -3.56 -24.05
N GLY A 56 25.89 -3.60 -24.77
CA GLY A 56 27.19 -3.26 -24.20
C GLY A 56 27.17 -1.83 -23.62
N ASP A 57 28.03 -1.59 -22.63
CA ASP A 57 28.34 -0.26 -22.09
C ASP A 57 27.29 0.40 -21.17
N LEU A 58 26.37 -0.39 -20.59
CA LEU A 58 25.45 0.11 -19.57
C LEU A 58 26.07 0.00 -18.17
N ASP A 59 25.88 1.04 -17.35
CA ASP A 59 26.10 0.91 -15.91
C ASP A 59 25.03 0.01 -15.27
N ASP A 60 25.30 -0.49 -14.05
CA ASP A 60 24.40 -1.42 -13.35
C ASP A 60 22.99 -0.87 -13.15
N LYS A 61 22.84 0.45 -13.01
CA LYS A 61 21.53 1.08 -12.81
C LYS A 61 20.74 1.12 -14.12
N ALA A 62 21.37 1.54 -15.21
CA ALA A 62 20.79 1.54 -16.54
C ALA A 62 20.47 0.11 -16.99
N LEU A 63 21.36 -0.84 -16.73
CA LEU A 63 21.14 -2.25 -16.99
C LEU A 63 19.94 -2.79 -16.19
N ALA A 64 19.82 -2.47 -14.91
CA ALA A 64 18.67 -2.89 -14.09
C ALA A 64 17.34 -2.38 -14.63
N VAL A 65 17.29 -1.13 -15.12
CA VAL A 65 16.10 -0.57 -15.75
C VAL A 65 15.77 -1.29 -17.06
N ARG A 66 16.77 -1.59 -17.90
CA ARG A 66 16.55 -2.35 -19.15
C ARG A 66 16.10 -3.78 -18.90
N VAL A 67 16.69 -4.46 -17.91
CA VAL A 67 16.28 -5.80 -17.47
C VAL A 67 14.84 -5.75 -16.95
N PHE A 68 14.47 -4.72 -16.18
CA PHE A 68 13.09 -4.53 -15.72
C PHE A 68 12.12 -4.37 -16.90
N GLU A 69 12.42 -3.51 -17.86
CA GLU A 69 11.59 -3.31 -19.06
C GLU A 69 11.42 -4.61 -19.86
N ALA A 70 12.53 -5.33 -20.11
CA ALA A 70 12.53 -6.59 -20.86
C ALA A 70 11.83 -7.74 -20.11
N SER A 71 11.78 -7.70 -18.78
CA SER A 71 11.13 -8.72 -17.97
C SER A 71 9.61 -8.80 -18.20
N GLY A 72 9.00 -7.74 -18.72
CA GLY A 72 7.54 -7.62 -18.86
C GLY A 72 6.78 -7.63 -17.53
N LEU A 73 7.46 -7.37 -16.41
CA LEU A 73 6.82 -7.26 -15.09
C LEU A 73 5.97 -5.98 -15.02
N THR A 74 4.66 -6.16 -14.92
CA THR A 74 3.70 -5.10 -14.61
C THR A 74 3.50 -4.98 -13.10
N MET A 75 2.91 -3.88 -12.65
CA MET A 75 2.57 -3.60 -11.24
C MET A 75 3.79 -3.52 -10.33
N ALA A 76 4.93 -3.07 -10.87
CA ALA A 76 6.16 -2.81 -10.13
C ALA A 76 6.73 -1.45 -10.55
N ARG A 77 7.51 -0.83 -9.67
CA ARG A 77 8.34 0.32 -10.03
C ARG A 77 9.69 -0.17 -10.56
N PRO A 78 10.34 0.60 -11.46
CA PRO A 78 11.73 0.34 -11.82
C PRO A 78 12.61 0.23 -10.57
N PRO A 79 13.63 -0.65 -10.57
CA PRO A 79 14.51 -0.83 -9.43
C PRO A 79 15.25 0.48 -9.13
N ASN A 80 15.29 0.86 -7.86
CA ASN A 80 16.09 1.99 -7.38
C ASN A 80 17.51 1.58 -6.96
N GLN A 81 17.72 0.28 -6.74
CA GLN A 81 18.98 -0.32 -6.34
C GLN A 81 19.12 -1.66 -7.05
N ALA A 82 20.33 -1.95 -7.51
CA ALA A 82 20.72 -3.23 -8.05
C ALA A 82 22.07 -3.63 -7.44
N ARG A 83 22.31 -4.93 -7.33
CA ARG A 83 23.50 -5.48 -6.70
C ARG A 83 24.02 -6.64 -7.53
N ARG A 84 25.33 -6.71 -7.73
CA ARG A 84 25.98 -7.89 -8.28
C ARG A 84 26.11 -8.98 -7.22
N ASP A 85 25.81 -10.21 -7.60
CA ASP A 85 26.08 -11.38 -6.76
C ASP A 85 27.55 -11.85 -6.90
N ASN A 86 27.89 -12.96 -6.26
CA ASN A 86 29.26 -13.50 -6.26
C ASN A 86 29.71 -13.96 -7.65
N ASP A 87 28.76 -14.27 -8.54
CA ASP A 87 28.99 -14.69 -9.92
C ASP A 87 28.93 -13.48 -10.88
N ALA A 88 29.00 -12.26 -10.34
CA ALA A 88 28.87 -10.99 -11.03
C ALA A 88 27.52 -10.77 -11.75
N ASN A 89 26.49 -11.58 -11.50
CA ASN A 89 25.17 -11.39 -12.09
C ASN A 89 24.46 -10.21 -11.43
N LEU A 90 23.78 -9.38 -12.23
CA LEU A 90 23.02 -8.26 -11.72
C LEU A 90 21.69 -8.74 -11.10
N SER A 91 21.44 -8.42 -9.84
CA SER A 91 20.24 -8.82 -9.11
C SER A 91 19.53 -7.63 -8.46
N PHE A 92 18.21 -7.66 -8.44
CA PHE A 92 17.38 -6.68 -7.74
C PHE A 92 16.02 -7.27 -7.36
N VAL A 93 15.36 -6.59 -6.42
CA VAL A 93 14.07 -7.04 -5.87
C VAL A 93 12.99 -6.04 -6.23
N LEU A 94 11.85 -6.54 -6.69
CA LEU A 94 10.68 -5.76 -6.99
C LEU A 94 9.52 -6.19 -6.10
N TYR A 95 8.71 -5.21 -5.71
CA TYR A 95 7.51 -5.43 -4.92
C TYR A 95 6.28 -5.07 -5.74
N THR A 96 5.35 -6.02 -5.82
CA THR A 96 4.02 -5.87 -6.41
C THR A 96 2.96 -6.08 -5.34
N PRO A 97 1.70 -5.68 -5.57
CA PRO A 97 0.60 -6.04 -4.68
C PRO A 97 0.50 -7.56 -4.46
N ASN A 98 0.82 -8.35 -5.48
CA ASN A 98 0.83 -9.81 -5.44
C ASN A 98 2.19 -10.42 -5.05
N GLY A 99 2.96 -9.70 -4.24
CA GLY A 99 4.18 -10.19 -3.63
C GLY A 99 5.46 -9.77 -4.33
N ARG A 100 6.54 -10.40 -3.88
CA ARG A 100 7.92 -10.07 -4.23
C ARG A 100 8.34 -10.79 -5.52
N ARG A 101 9.18 -10.13 -6.32
CA ARG A 101 9.83 -10.70 -7.51
C ARG A 101 11.32 -10.48 -7.37
N ASP A 102 12.09 -11.57 -7.33
CA ASP A 102 13.54 -11.51 -7.35
C ASP A 102 13.98 -11.65 -8.81
N VAL A 103 14.67 -10.64 -9.32
CA VAL A 103 15.12 -10.59 -10.70
C VAL A 103 16.63 -10.70 -10.72
N THR A 104 17.15 -11.64 -11.51
CA THR A 104 18.59 -11.82 -11.75
C THR A 104 18.83 -11.82 -13.25
N TYR A 105 19.70 -10.95 -13.74
CA TYR A 105 20.22 -11.02 -15.09
C TYR A 105 21.47 -11.90 -15.11
N LEU A 106 21.36 -13.05 -15.79
CA LEU A 106 22.42 -14.03 -15.93
C LEU A 106 23.25 -13.66 -17.16
N GLU A 107 24.35 -12.93 -16.96
CA GLU A 107 25.10 -12.28 -18.06
C GLU A 107 25.68 -13.32 -19.03
N THR A 108 26.28 -14.39 -18.51
CA THR A 108 26.86 -15.48 -19.32
C THR A 108 25.81 -16.22 -20.14
N GLU A 109 24.58 -16.31 -19.62
CA GLU A 109 23.49 -17.07 -20.22
C GLU A 109 22.56 -16.21 -21.08
N ARG A 110 22.77 -14.88 -21.12
CA ARG A 110 21.96 -13.90 -21.86
C ARG A 110 20.46 -14.07 -21.61
N ARG A 111 20.09 -14.22 -20.33
CA ARG A 111 18.69 -14.37 -19.91
C ARG A 111 18.43 -13.77 -18.54
N ILE A 112 17.19 -13.40 -18.32
CA ILE A 112 16.66 -12.90 -17.05
C ILE A 112 16.00 -14.07 -16.34
N ARG A 113 16.43 -14.38 -15.12
CA ARG A 113 15.74 -15.27 -14.19
C ARG A 113 14.84 -14.44 -13.28
N ILE A 114 13.59 -14.83 -13.17
CA ILE A 114 12.60 -14.13 -12.35
C ILE A 114 11.97 -15.15 -11.41
N GLU A 115 12.29 -15.04 -10.13
CA GLU A 115 11.68 -15.85 -9.08
C GLU A 115 10.48 -15.11 -8.49
N VAL A 116 9.34 -15.75 -8.53
CA VAL A 116 8.07 -15.24 -8.07
C VAL A 116 7.83 -15.76 -6.66
N ARG A 117 7.63 -14.85 -5.71
CA ARG A 117 7.19 -15.16 -4.34
C ARG A 117 5.83 -14.51 -4.13
N GLN A 118 4.77 -15.31 -4.31
CA GLN A 118 3.40 -14.80 -4.21
C GLN A 118 3.02 -14.47 -2.76
N ASN A 119 2.24 -13.40 -2.61
CA ASN A 119 1.55 -13.15 -1.36
C ASN A 119 0.38 -14.13 -1.22
N ASN A 120 0.11 -14.60 -0.01
CA ASN A 120 -1.19 -15.17 0.31
C ASN A 120 -2.25 -14.05 0.36
N LEU A 121 -3.53 -14.42 0.53
CA LEU A 121 -4.63 -13.45 0.54
C LEU A 121 -4.42 -12.32 1.56
N ALA A 122 -3.97 -12.63 2.77
CA ALA A 122 -3.72 -11.63 3.81
C ALA A 122 -2.59 -10.66 3.41
N GLY A 123 -1.48 -11.17 2.86
CA GLY A 123 -0.38 -10.35 2.36
C GLY A 123 -0.79 -9.48 1.17
N PHE A 124 -1.62 -10.01 0.27
CA PHE A 124 -2.17 -9.26 -0.85
C PHE A 124 -3.08 -8.11 -0.36
N LEU A 125 -4.03 -8.40 0.52
CA LEU A 125 -4.90 -7.39 1.12
C LEU A 125 -4.10 -6.34 1.89
N SER A 126 -3.05 -6.74 2.61
CA SER A 126 -2.15 -5.82 3.28
C SER A 126 -1.40 -4.89 2.32
N ALA A 127 -0.92 -5.42 1.18
CA ALA A 127 -0.27 -4.62 0.16
C ALA A 127 -1.26 -3.65 -0.51
N MET A 128 -2.49 -4.10 -0.75
CA MET A 128 -3.57 -3.27 -1.28
C MET A 128 -3.99 -2.18 -0.28
N HIS A 129 -4.09 -2.49 1.01
CA HIS A 129 -4.36 -1.52 2.07
C HIS A 129 -3.31 -0.40 2.11
N ALA A 130 -2.03 -0.74 1.95
CA ALA A 130 -0.93 0.22 1.92
C ALA A 130 -0.79 0.97 0.58
N GLY A 131 -1.55 0.59 -0.44
CA GLY A 131 -1.47 1.19 -1.78
C GLY A 131 -1.91 2.66 -1.77
N SER A 132 -1.12 3.53 -2.42
CA SER A 132 -1.49 4.94 -2.63
C SER A 132 -1.11 5.41 -4.03
N SER A 133 -1.75 6.49 -4.49
CA SER A 133 -1.47 7.06 -5.82
C SER A 133 -0.02 7.54 -5.96
N ARG A 134 0.61 7.94 -4.84
CA ARG A 134 1.98 8.49 -4.81
C ARG A 134 3.06 7.43 -4.60
N ARG A 135 2.76 6.32 -3.94
CA ARG A 135 3.75 5.29 -3.55
C ARG A 135 3.60 3.96 -4.29
N GLY A 136 2.50 3.75 -5.02
CA GLY A 136 2.25 2.52 -5.78
C GLY A 136 2.96 2.43 -7.14
N PRO A 137 2.92 1.24 -7.79
CA PRO A 137 3.34 1.05 -9.17
C PRO A 137 2.79 2.12 -10.13
N PRO A 138 3.52 2.46 -11.20
CA PRO A 138 3.09 3.49 -12.13
C PRO A 138 1.86 3.07 -12.96
N ASP A 139 1.55 1.78 -13.01
CA ASP A 139 0.48 1.23 -13.83
C ASP A 139 -0.90 1.76 -13.43
N TRP A 140 -1.76 1.95 -14.44
CA TRP A 140 -3.07 2.56 -14.25
C TRP A 140 -3.94 1.87 -13.18
N PRO A 141 -4.01 0.52 -13.10
CA PRO A 141 -4.92 -0.10 -12.12
C PRO A 141 -4.44 0.12 -10.69
N ALA A 142 -3.11 0.11 -10.47
CA ALA A 142 -2.53 0.45 -9.18
C ALA A 142 -2.80 1.91 -8.79
N ARG A 143 -2.74 2.84 -9.76
CA ARG A 143 -3.08 4.25 -9.53
C ARG A 143 -4.55 4.46 -9.20
N VAL A 144 -5.46 3.82 -9.94
CA VAL A 144 -6.90 3.93 -9.68
C VAL A 144 -7.26 3.35 -8.32
N TRP A 145 -6.68 2.21 -7.95
CA TRP A 145 -6.80 1.70 -6.60
C TRP A 145 -6.26 2.68 -5.55
N GLY A 146 -5.08 3.28 -5.81
CA GLY A 146 -4.50 4.30 -4.93
C GLY A 146 -5.40 5.51 -4.73
N TYR A 147 -6.01 6.03 -5.79
CA TYR A 147 -6.98 7.12 -5.70
C TYR A 147 -8.25 6.71 -4.96
N TYR A 148 -8.75 5.50 -5.19
CA TYR A 148 -9.88 4.96 -4.43
C TYR A 148 -9.56 4.89 -2.94
N ASN A 149 -8.37 4.41 -2.56
CA ASN A 149 -7.95 4.30 -1.17
C ASN A 149 -7.82 5.69 -0.49
N GLU A 150 -7.27 6.67 -1.21
CA GLU A 150 -7.21 8.07 -0.77
C GLU A 150 -8.62 8.67 -0.63
N PHE A 151 -9.48 8.48 -1.63
CA PHE A 151 -10.87 8.94 -1.59
C PHE A 151 -11.66 8.32 -0.44
N ALA A 152 -11.50 7.02 -0.19
CA ALA A 152 -12.13 6.33 0.93
C ALA A 152 -11.63 6.86 2.28
N THR A 153 -10.36 7.24 2.38
CA THR A 153 -9.80 7.92 3.56
C THR A 153 -10.47 9.28 3.78
N TRP A 154 -10.61 10.09 2.73
CA TRP A 154 -11.34 11.36 2.81
C TRP A 154 -12.81 11.17 3.17
N ALA A 155 -13.48 10.18 2.59
CA ALA A 155 -14.85 9.82 2.91
C ALA A 155 -14.99 9.41 4.38
N PHE A 156 -14.01 8.66 4.91
CA PHE A 156 -13.98 8.27 6.32
C PHE A 156 -13.80 9.48 7.26
N CYS A 157 -12.86 10.38 6.95
CA CYS A 157 -12.68 11.63 7.69
C CYS A 157 -13.97 12.47 7.66
N PHE A 158 -14.57 12.63 6.48
CA PHE A 158 -15.84 13.33 6.31
C PHE A 158 -16.96 12.68 7.14
N MET A 159 -17.08 11.35 7.10
CA MET A 159 -18.07 10.60 7.86
C MET A 159 -17.88 10.80 9.37
N THR A 160 -16.63 10.79 9.85
CA THR A 160 -16.31 10.99 11.27
C THR A 160 -16.73 12.39 11.72
N LEU A 161 -16.35 13.43 10.96
CA LEU A 161 -16.68 14.82 11.28
C LEU A 161 -18.20 15.08 11.20
N THR A 162 -18.85 14.59 10.15
CA THR A 162 -20.30 14.76 9.98
C THR A 162 -21.08 13.93 11.00
N GLY A 163 -20.61 12.75 11.37
CA GLY A 163 -21.21 11.93 12.43
C GLY A 163 -21.19 12.63 13.78
N LEU A 164 -20.04 13.23 14.15
CA LEU A 164 -19.91 14.06 15.35
C LEU A 164 -20.88 15.26 15.32
N TYR A 165 -20.93 15.98 14.19
CA TYR A 165 -21.85 17.10 14.02
C TYR A 165 -23.31 16.65 14.16
N LEU A 166 -23.73 15.61 13.44
CA LEU A 166 -25.10 15.10 13.48
C LEU A 166 -25.48 14.63 14.89
N TRP A 167 -24.54 14.01 15.61
CA TRP A 167 -24.74 13.60 17.00
C TRP A 167 -24.97 14.79 17.95
N LEU A 168 -24.12 15.82 17.88
CA LEU A 168 -24.26 17.03 18.70
C LEU A 168 -25.52 17.83 18.33
N ALA A 169 -25.79 18.00 17.04
CA ALA A 169 -26.93 18.77 16.52
C ALA A 169 -28.29 18.13 16.87
N THR A 170 -28.35 16.80 16.97
CA THR A 170 -29.59 16.09 17.38
C THR A 170 -29.80 16.06 18.89
N ARG A 171 -28.78 16.40 19.68
CA ARG A 171 -28.80 16.33 21.15
C ARG A 171 -28.29 17.61 21.81
N PRO A 172 -28.83 18.80 21.45
CA PRO A 172 -28.26 20.07 21.89
C PRO A 172 -28.31 20.26 23.42
N ARG A 173 -29.26 19.61 24.11
CA ARG A 173 -29.43 19.70 25.57
C ARG A 173 -28.63 18.67 26.35
N LEU A 174 -27.96 17.72 25.70
CA LEU A 174 -27.20 16.69 26.38
C LEU A 174 -25.79 17.22 26.70
N ALA A 175 -25.64 17.84 27.87
CA ALA A 175 -24.37 18.43 28.32
C ALA A 175 -23.18 17.45 28.24
N TRP A 176 -23.42 16.17 28.54
CA TRP A 176 -22.41 15.12 28.42
C TRP A 176 -21.81 15.01 27.02
N ALA A 177 -22.59 15.16 25.96
CA ALA A 177 -22.08 15.08 24.60
C ALA A 177 -21.07 16.19 24.30
N TRP A 178 -21.38 17.41 24.74
CA TRP A 178 -20.52 18.58 24.59
C TRP A 178 -19.28 18.52 25.48
N LEU A 179 -19.42 18.07 26.72
CA LEU A 179 -18.30 17.89 27.64
C LEU A 179 -17.31 16.84 27.13
N THR A 180 -17.79 15.70 26.63
CA THR A 180 -16.93 14.67 26.05
C THR A 180 -16.22 15.17 24.79
N PHE A 181 -16.94 15.86 23.89
CA PHE A 181 -16.32 16.43 22.69
C PHE A 181 -15.27 17.50 23.02
N GLY A 182 -15.61 18.44 23.90
CA GLY A 182 -14.72 19.51 24.33
C GLY A 182 -13.49 18.97 25.08
N GLY A 183 -13.69 18.03 26.00
CA GLY A 183 -12.62 17.37 26.74
C GLY A 183 -11.66 16.59 25.85
N ALA A 184 -12.18 15.79 24.92
CA ALA A 184 -11.36 15.05 23.97
C ALA A 184 -10.55 16.00 23.05
N SER A 185 -11.18 17.07 22.58
CA SER A 185 -10.51 18.09 21.76
C SER A 185 -9.40 18.81 22.53
N ALA A 186 -9.65 19.18 23.79
CA ALA A 186 -8.65 19.78 24.67
C ALA A 186 -7.48 18.82 24.97
N ALA A 187 -7.77 17.54 25.21
CA ALA A 187 -6.74 16.52 25.42
C ALA A 187 -5.85 16.35 24.19
N VAL A 188 -6.43 16.28 22.99
CA VAL A 188 -5.67 16.22 21.73
C VAL A 188 -4.81 17.47 21.55
N ALA A 189 -5.35 18.65 21.80
CA ALA A 189 -4.60 19.90 21.70
C ALA A 189 -3.44 19.96 22.72
N ALA A 190 -3.68 19.54 23.96
CA ALA A 190 -2.65 19.49 25.00
C ALA A 190 -1.54 18.51 24.64
N LEU A 191 -1.89 17.31 24.15
CA LEU A 191 -0.92 16.33 23.66
C LEU A 191 -0.10 16.90 22.51
N TRP A 192 -0.74 17.51 21.52
CA TRP A 192 -0.05 18.13 20.39
C TRP A 192 0.97 19.19 20.83
N VAL A 193 0.58 20.07 21.76
CA VAL A 193 1.48 21.09 22.32
C VAL A 193 2.62 20.47 23.12
N ALA A 194 2.36 19.42 23.90
CA ALA A 194 3.36 18.77 24.73
C ALA A 194 4.39 17.93 23.94
N THR A 195 4.00 17.42 22.76
CA THR A 195 4.88 16.59 21.90
C THR A 195 5.55 17.35 20.76
N ARG A 196 5.29 18.65 20.65
CA ARG A 196 5.94 19.56 19.70
C ARG A 196 7.23 20.13 20.29
#